data_AF-A0AAD4JG27-F1
#
_entry.id   AF-A0AAD4JG27-F1
#
_cell.length_a   1.000
_cell.length_b   1.000
_cell.length_c   1.000
_cell.angle_alpha   90.00
_cell.angle_beta   90.00
_cell.angle_gamma   90.00
#
_symmetry.space_group_name_H-M   'P 1'
#
loop_
_entity.id
_entity.type
_entity.pdbx_description
1 polymer ?
#
loop_
_entity_poly.entity_id
_entity_poly.type
_entity_poly.pdbx_seq_one_letter_code
_entity_poly.pdbx_strand_id
1 'polypeptide(L)'
;MAPAKADSSKKSDPKAQALKAAKAVKSASTFKKKAKKICTMVTFYRPKKLKKDRNPKYPRISAPPHNKLDHSQIMKYPFTTESTMKKIEDNNALVFIVDIRA
;
A
#
# COMPACT_ATOMS: atom_id res chain seq x y z
N MET A 1 -24.12 -3.76 71.92
CA MET A 1 -23.60 -5.14 71.96
C MET A 1 -22.63 -5.31 70.80
N ALA A 2 -21.34 -5.52 71.08
CA ALA A 2 -20.27 -5.58 70.08
C ALA A 2 -20.21 -6.95 69.37
N PRO A 3 -19.76 -7.06 68.11
CA PRO A 3 -19.56 -8.34 67.45
C PRO A 3 -18.20 -8.97 67.82
N ALA A 4 -18.21 -10.29 68.05
CA ALA A 4 -17.06 -11.09 68.44
C ALA A 4 -16.05 -11.29 67.28
N LYS A 5 -14.76 -11.32 67.62
CA LYS A 5 -13.66 -11.82 66.78
C LYS A 5 -13.59 -13.35 66.86
N ALA A 6 -13.26 -14.00 65.74
CA ALA A 6 -12.64 -15.32 65.72
C ALA A 6 -11.74 -15.49 64.48
N ASP A 7 -10.57 -16.08 64.73
CA ASP A 7 -9.38 -16.16 63.90
C ASP A 7 -9.34 -17.31 62.87
N SER A 8 -8.34 -17.20 61.99
CA SER A 8 -7.44 -18.27 61.54
C SER A 8 -7.51 -18.76 60.08
N SER A 9 -6.33 -18.73 59.49
CA SER A 9 -5.94 -18.98 58.11
C SER A 9 -5.90 -20.48 57.77
N LYS A 10 -6.80 -20.93 56.90
CA LYS A 10 -6.73 -22.26 56.28
C LYS A 10 -5.63 -22.29 55.21
N LYS A 11 -4.50 -22.94 55.48
CA LYS A 11 -3.51 -23.34 54.45
C LYS A 11 -4.10 -24.47 53.61
N SER A 12 -4.26 -24.24 52.30
CA SER A 12 -4.76 -25.23 51.34
C SER A 12 -3.74 -26.34 51.06
N ASP A 13 -4.21 -27.55 50.71
CA ASP A 13 -3.37 -28.70 50.39
C ASP A 13 -2.29 -28.41 49.33
N PRO A 14 -1.01 -28.73 49.58
CA PRO A 14 0.11 -28.35 48.71
C PRO A 14 0.03 -29.01 47.33
N LYS A 15 -0.49 -30.23 47.23
CA LYS A 15 -0.71 -30.92 45.94
C LYS A 15 -1.80 -30.25 45.12
N ALA A 16 -2.89 -29.83 45.76
CA ALA A 16 -3.98 -29.10 45.09
C ALA A 16 -3.50 -27.73 44.61
N GLN A 17 -2.64 -27.07 45.38
CA GLN A 17 -2.02 -25.79 45.01
C GLN A 17 -1.03 -25.95 43.84
N ALA A 18 -0.21 -27.00 43.84
CA ALA A 18 0.71 -27.31 42.75
C ALA A 18 -0.02 -27.65 41.43
N LEU A 19 -1.10 -28.43 41.52
CA LEU A 19 -1.93 -28.75 40.34
C LEU A 19 -2.66 -27.52 39.81
N LYS A 20 -3.11 -26.61 40.69
CA LYS A 20 -3.68 -25.31 40.28
C LYS A 20 -2.63 -24.41 39.62
N ALA A 21 -1.41 -24.36 40.14
CA ALA A 21 -0.31 -23.59 39.56
C ALA A 21 0.14 -24.14 38.20
N ALA A 22 0.28 -25.48 38.07
CA ALA A 22 0.62 -26.12 36.80
C ALA A 22 -0.48 -25.92 35.74
N LYS A 23 -1.75 -25.98 36.15
CA LYS A 23 -2.88 -25.64 35.28
C LYS A 23 -2.84 -24.17 34.87
N ALA A 24 -2.51 -23.24 35.78
CA ALA A 24 -2.39 -21.82 35.48
C ALA A 24 -1.22 -21.46 34.53
N VAL A 25 -0.11 -22.21 34.59
CA VAL A 25 1.03 -22.04 33.67
C VAL A 25 0.72 -22.59 32.28
N LYS A 26 0.01 -23.72 32.20
CA LYS A 26 -0.35 -24.38 30.92
C LYS A 26 -1.62 -23.82 30.28
N SER A 27 -2.58 -23.33 31.07
CA SER A 27 -3.73 -22.60 30.57
C SER A 27 -3.19 -21.27 30.05
N ALA A 28 -2.92 -21.24 28.75
CA ALA A 28 -2.46 -20.07 28.05
C ALA A 28 -3.38 -18.90 28.40
N SER A 29 -2.87 -18.04 29.27
CA SER A 29 -3.50 -16.80 29.70
C SER A 29 -4.07 -16.08 28.47
N THR A 30 -5.40 -16.08 28.37
CA THR A 30 -6.19 -15.37 27.37
C THR A 30 -5.94 -13.86 27.39
N PHE A 31 -5.27 -13.36 28.44
CA PHE A 31 -4.60 -12.07 28.40
C PHE A 31 -3.34 -12.20 27.56
N LYS A 32 -3.43 -11.66 26.34
CA LYS A 32 -2.32 -11.36 25.44
C LYS A 32 -1.16 -10.71 26.22
N LYS A 33 -0.31 -11.50 26.88
CA LYS A 33 1.03 -11.02 27.23
C LYS A 33 1.62 -10.66 25.88
N LYS A 34 1.83 -9.37 25.61
CA LYS A 34 2.48 -8.93 24.37
C LYS A 34 3.75 -9.75 24.27
N ALA A 35 3.79 -10.69 23.32
CA ALA A 35 4.98 -11.48 23.08
C ALA A 35 6.12 -10.49 22.85
N LYS A 36 7.22 -10.65 23.58
CA LYS A 36 8.40 -9.79 23.39
C LYS A 36 8.85 -10.01 21.95
N LYS A 37 8.92 -8.93 21.16
CA LYS A 37 9.46 -9.01 19.80
C LYS A 37 10.96 -9.26 19.90
N ILE A 38 11.41 -10.42 19.41
CA ILE A 38 12.82 -10.79 19.35
C ILE A 38 13.40 -10.21 18.06
N CYS A 39 14.44 -9.39 18.18
CA CYS A 39 15.22 -8.93 17.03
C CYS A 39 16.35 -9.93 16.78
N THR A 40 16.28 -10.67 15.68
CA THR A 40 17.28 -11.71 15.33
C THR A 40 18.50 -11.15 14.60
N MET A 41 18.40 -9.94 14.04
CA MET A 41 19.51 -9.27 13.33
C MET A 41 20.21 -8.26 14.23
N VAL A 42 21.53 -8.07 14.02
CA VAL A 42 22.35 -7.07 14.73
C VAL A 42 22.06 -5.66 14.24
N THR A 43 21.71 -5.50 12.96
CA THR A 43 21.41 -4.22 12.33
C THR A 43 19.96 -3.80 12.58
N PHE A 44 19.76 -2.56 13.03
CA PHE A 44 18.44 -1.99 13.23
C PHE A 44 17.90 -1.36 11.94
N TYR A 45 16.86 -1.95 11.36
CA TYR A 45 16.20 -1.41 10.17
C TYR A 45 15.02 -0.53 10.52
N ARG A 46 14.84 0.54 9.73
CA ARG A 46 13.64 1.38 9.83
C ARG A 46 12.39 0.52 9.56
N PRO A 47 11.40 0.47 10.47
CA PRO A 47 10.18 -0.28 10.24
C PRO A 47 9.42 0.32 9.04
N LYS A 48 8.85 -0.55 8.22
CA LYS A 48 7.96 -0.13 7.13
C LYS A 48 6.74 0.57 7.73
N LYS A 49 6.49 1.80 7.30
CA LYS A 49 5.34 2.60 7.71
C LYS A 49 4.38 2.73 6.53
N LEU A 50 3.09 2.92 6.83
CA LEU A 50 2.10 3.27 5.82
C LEU A 50 2.50 4.58 5.13
N LYS A 51 2.62 4.56 3.81
CA LYS A 51 2.76 5.76 2.99
C LYS A 51 1.39 6.05 2.42
N LYS A 52 0.80 7.19 2.80
CA LYS A 52 -0.46 7.65 2.22
C LYS A 52 -0.18 8.29 0.87
N ASP A 53 -1.09 8.10 -0.08
CA ASP A 53 -1.03 8.80 -1.35
C ASP A 53 -1.27 10.31 -1.17
N ARG A 54 -0.82 11.10 -2.15
CA ARG A 54 -0.98 12.55 -2.12
C ARG A 54 -2.45 12.90 -2.30
N ASN A 55 -3.03 13.55 -1.29
CA ASN A 55 -4.38 14.13 -1.35
C ASN A 55 -4.30 15.67 -1.20
N PRO A 56 -4.07 16.43 -2.30
CA PRO A 56 -3.97 17.87 -2.23
C PRO A 56 -5.34 18.51 -1.92
N LYS A 57 -5.36 19.57 -1.10
CA LYS A 57 -6.60 20.27 -0.75
C LYS A 57 -7.21 21.05 -1.92
N TYR A 58 -6.42 21.37 -2.92
CA TYR A 58 -6.81 22.13 -4.11
C TYR A 58 -6.03 21.61 -5.34
N PRO A 59 -6.60 21.72 -6.55
CA PRO A 59 -5.88 21.36 -7.77
C PRO A 59 -4.74 22.35 -8.01
N ARG A 60 -3.58 21.85 -8.48
CA ARG A 60 -2.42 22.70 -8.80
C ARG A 60 -2.62 23.58 -10.03
N ILE A 61 -3.46 23.12 -10.95
CA ILE A 61 -3.80 23.79 -12.20
C ILE A 61 -5.32 23.90 -12.22
N SER A 62 -5.84 25.10 -12.54
CA SER A 62 -7.27 25.39 -12.52
C SER A 62 -8.04 24.67 -13.63
N ALA A 63 -7.44 24.53 -14.82
CA ALA A 63 -8.04 23.88 -15.97
C ALA A 63 -7.09 22.82 -16.56
N PRO A 64 -7.61 21.65 -16.99
CA PRO A 64 -6.82 20.68 -17.74
C PRO A 64 -6.25 21.31 -19.03
N PRO A 65 -4.99 21.03 -19.40
CA PRO A 65 -4.45 21.48 -20.68
C PRO A 65 -5.14 20.75 -21.84
N HIS A 66 -5.34 21.44 -22.94
CA HIS A 66 -5.79 20.81 -24.19
C HIS A 66 -4.64 20.01 -24.81
N ASN A 67 -5.00 18.97 -25.58
CA ASN A 67 -4.00 18.24 -26.36
C ASN A 67 -3.47 19.14 -27.48
N LYS A 68 -2.15 19.36 -27.49
CA LYS A 68 -1.46 20.17 -28.51
C LYS A 68 -1.14 19.38 -29.78
N LEU A 69 -1.16 18.05 -29.73
CA LEU A 69 -0.97 17.21 -30.91
C LEU A 69 -2.34 16.76 -31.40
N ASP A 70 -3.06 17.69 -32.02
CA ASP A 70 -4.33 17.40 -32.67
C ASP A 70 -4.12 16.91 -34.11
N HIS A 71 -5.19 16.43 -34.74
CA HIS A 71 -5.13 15.83 -36.08
C HIS A 71 -4.56 16.78 -37.14
N SER A 72 -4.90 18.06 -37.05
CA SER A 72 -4.37 19.12 -37.92
C SER A 72 -2.90 19.39 -37.71
N GLN A 73 -2.42 19.29 -36.48
CA GLN A 73 -1.00 19.49 -36.18
C GLN A 73 -0.15 18.26 -36.54
N ILE A 74 -0.74 17.07 -36.43
CA ILE A 74 -0.11 15.81 -36.86
C ILE A 74 0.06 15.81 -38.38
N MET A 75 -1.02 15.96 -39.14
CA MET A 75 -1.00 15.91 -40.61
C MET A 75 -0.80 17.30 -41.20
N LYS A 76 0.42 17.62 -41.64
CA LYS A 76 0.75 19.00 -42.07
C LYS A 76 0.29 19.28 -43.49
N TYR A 77 0.74 18.48 -44.45
CA TYR A 77 0.36 18.62 -45.86
C TYR A 77 0.67 17.34 -46.65
N PRO A 78 -0.04 17.09 -47.76
CA PRO A 78 0.28 15.99 -48.65
C PRO A 78 1.63 16.21 -49.33
N PHE A 79 2.42 15.16 -49.45
CA PHE A 79 3.69 15.20 -50.17
C PHE A 79 3.44 14.95 -51.65
N THR A 80 3.87 15.86 -52.53
CA THR A 80 3.44 15.89 -53.94
C THR A 80 4.60 15.76 -54.93
N THR A 81 5.55 14.85 -54.66
CA THR A 81 6.62 14.52 -55.62
C THR A 81 6.16 13.51 -56.66
N GLU A 82 6.83 13.43 -57.82
CA GLU A 82 6.52 12.47 -58.88
C GLU A 82 6.47 11.02 -58.37
N SER A 83 7.45 10.64 -57.54
CA SER A 83 7.49 9.32 -56.91
C SER A 83 6.30 9.06 -55.97
N THR A 84 5.74 10.12 -55.40
CA THR A 84 4.58 10.05 -54.53
C THR A 84 3.29 9.96 -55.33
N MET A 85 3.15 10.75 -56.40
CA MET A 85 2.02 10.64 -57.33
C MET A 85 1.91 9.21 -57.89
N LYS A 86 3.05 8.61 -58.25
CA LYS A 86 3.11 7.20 -58.66
C LYS A 86 2.57 6.24 -57.58
N LYS A 87 2.86 6.47 -56.30
CA LYS A 87 2.35 5.63 -55.20
C LYS A 87 0.84 5.75 -54.98
N ILE A 88 0.24 6.90 -55.32
CA ILE A 88 -1.21 7.10 -55.25
C ILE A 88 -1.89 6.19 -56.27
N GLU A 89 -1.36 6.10 -57.49
CA GLU A 89 -1.94 5.32 -58.59
C GLU A 89 -1.66 3.81 -58.46
N ASP A 90 -0.40 3.43 -58.19
CA ASP A 90 0.00 2.03 -58.18
C ASP A 90 -0.51 1.27 -56.93
N ASN A 91 -0.56 1.95 -55.78
CA ASN A 91 -0.77 1.31 -54.47
C ASN A 91 -1.97 1.84 -53.68
N ASN A 92 -2.71 2.83 -54.21
CA ASN A 92 -3.80 3.52 -53.49
C ASN A 92 -3.35 4.11 -52.13
N ALA A 93 -2.13 4.65 -52.06
CA ALA A 93 -1.54 5.19 -50.83
C ALA A 93 -1.27 6.70 -50.93
N LEU A 94 -1.79 7.48 -49.97
CA LEU A 94 -1.48 8.90 -49.82
C LEU A 94 -0.26 9.07 -48.89
N VAL A 95 0.70 9.90 -49.30
CA VAL A 95 1.88 10.22 -48.48
C VAL A 95 1.74 11.65 -47.96
N PHE A 96 1.96 11.82 -46.66
CA PHE A 96 1.88 13.11 -45.99
C PHE A 96 3.20 13.42 -45.29
N ILE A 97 3.49 14.71 -45.16
CA ILE A 97 4.50 15.19 -44.22
C ILE A 97 3.81 15.45 -42.87
N VAL A 98 4.40 14.89 -41.82
CA VAL A 98 3.82 14.79 -40.48
C VAL A 98 4.73 15.49 -39.44
N ASP A 99 4.19 15.80 -38.26
CA ASP A 99 5.01 16.24 -37.13
C ASP A 99 6.04 15.18 -36.70
N ILE A 100 7.21 15.62 -36.22
CA ILE A 100 8.31 14.74 -35.81
C ILE A 100 7.92 13.89 -34.59
N ARG A 101 7.00 14.39 -33.77
CA ARG A 101 6.55 13.74 -32.53
C ARG A 101 5.29 12.91 -32.68
N ALA A 102 4.73 12.82 -33.90
CA ALA A 102 3.53 12.05 -34.18
C ALA A 102 3.73 10.55 -33.94
#